data_AF-F8Q163-F1
#
_entry.id   AF-F8Q163-F1
#
_cell.length_a   1.000
_cell.length_b   1.000
_cell.length_c   1.000
_cell.angle_alpha   90.00
_cell.angle_beta   90.00
_cell.angle_gamma   90.00
#
_symmetry.space_group_name_H-M   'P 1'
#
loop_
_entity.id
_entity.type
_entity.pdbx_description
1 polymer ?
#
loop_
_entity_poly.entity_id
_entity_poly.type
_entity_poly.pdbx_seq_one_letter_code
_entity_poly.pdbx_strand_id
1 'polypeptide(L)'
;MSSDLNRFISDNCLRLFGLADRSIIDFVQASASTSKTPDALFSSLNASGLPNTPDAHSFINELFARVPRKTKHKHSDSSRKQAEKEAKALRSQKYGFLLEDE
;
A
#
# COMPACT_ATOMS: atom_id res chain seq x y z
N MET A 1 1.39 -13.97 15.21
CA MET A 1 0.63 -12.98 14.42
C MET A 1 1.19 -11.57 14.61
N SER A 2 1.53 -11.14 15.83
CA SER A 2 2.18 -9.83 16.08
C SER A 2 3.69 -9.82 15.77
N SER A 3 4.38 -10.94 15.92
CA SER A 3 5.84 -11.03 15.69
C SER A 3 6.23 -10.85 14.22
N ASP A 4 5.46 -11.43 13.31
CA ASP A 4 5.71 -11.39 11.86
C ASP A 4 5.51 -9.97 11.29
N LEU A 5 4.46 -9.28 11.76
CA LEU A 5 4.17 -7.90 11.37
C LEU A 5 5.25 -6.94 11.89
N ASN A 6 5.65 -7.08 13.16
CA ASN A 6 6.72 -6.27 13.75
C ASN A 6 8.04 -6.47 13.00
N ARG A 7 8.38 -7.72 12.66
CA ARG A 7 9.58 -8.03 11.88
C ARG A 7 9.51 -7.42 10.48
N PHE A 8 8.39 -7.56 9.79
CA PHE A 8 8.16 -6.93 8.48
C PHE A 8 8.32 -5.40 8.54
N ILE A 9 7.74 -4.75 9.56
CA ILE A 9 7.87 -3.31 9.75
C ILE A 9 9.33 -2.95 10.02
N SER A 10 10.00 -3.67 10.91
CA SER A 10 11.41 -3.43 11.26
C SER A 10 12.33 -3.54 10.03
N ASP A 11 12.21 -4.59 9.22
CA ASP A 11 13.01 -4.80 8.00
C ASP A 11 12.82 -3.64 7.00
N ASN A 12 11.57 -3.20 6.81
CA ASN A 12 11.29 -2.08 5.92
C ASN A 12 11.71 -0.73 6.50
N CYS A 13 11.59 -0.54 7.80
CA CYS A 13 12.05 0.66 8.46
C CYS A 13 13.58 0.80 8.35
N LEU A 14 14.34 -0.27 8.56
CA LEU A 14 15.78 -0.28 8.32
C LEU A 14 16.11 0.07 6.87
N ARG A 15 15.36 -0.45 5.91
CA ARG A 15 15.59 -0.21 4.49
C ARG A 15 15.25 1.22 4.03
N LEU A 16 14.13 1.78 4.53
CA LEU A 16 13.59 3.06 4.07
C LEU A 16 14.11 4.26 4.88
N PHE A 17 14.29 4.08 6.19
CA PHE A 17 14.75 5.13 7.10
C PHE A 17 16.22 4.96 7.51
N GLY A 18 16.85 3.81 7.22
CA GLY A 18 18.19 3.49 7.72
C GLY A 18 18.24 3.15 9.21
N LEU A 19 17.08 3.13 9.87
CA LEU A 19 16.94 2.94 11.30
C LEU A 19 15.58 2.30 11.61
N ALA A 20 15.58 1.37 12.57
CA ALA A 20 14.37 0.78 13.10
C ALA A 20 14.44 0.81 14.61
N ASP A 21 13.80 1.82 15.18
CA ASP A 21 13.60 1.92 16.62
C ASP A 21 12.22 1.37 16.99
N ARG A 22 12.08 0.83 18.21
CA ARG A 22 10.80 0.35 18.75
C ARG A 22 9.71 1.41 18.63
N SER A 23 10.06 2.67 18.87
CA SER A 23 9.15 3.82 18.80
C SER A 23 8.61 4.03 17.39
N ILE A 24 9.43 3.79 16.36
CA ILE A 24 9.05 3.94 14.95
C ILE A 24 8.14 2.78 14.54
N ILE A 25 8.46 1.56 14.96
CA ILE A 25 7.62 0.40 14.69
C ILE A 25 6.22 0.60 15.27
N ASP A 26 6.13 1.05 16.53
CA ASP A 26 4.87 1.35 17.19
C ASP A 26 4.12 2.51 16.50
N PHE A 27 4.83 3.58 16.10
CA PHE A 27 4.25 4.69 15.35
C PHE A 27 3.69 4.23 13.98
N VAL A 28 4.43 3.41 13.24
CA VAL A 28 4.02 2.86 11.95
C VAL A 28 2.78 1.98 12.11
N GLN A 29 2.77 1.09 13.10
CA GLN A 29 1.64 0.22 13.40
C GLN A 29 0.39 1.01 13.83
N ALA A 30 0.56 2.02 14.69
CA ALA A 30 -0.51 2.90 15.13
C ALA A 30 -1.05 3.74 13.96
N SER A 31 -0.15 4.29 13.13
CA SER A 31 -0.52 5.05 11.93
C SER A 31 -1.30 4.16 10.95
N ALA A 32 -0.85 2.93 10.72
CA ALA A 32 -1.54 1.99 9.83
C ALA A 32 -2.91 1.53 10.39
N SER A 33 -3.06 1.50 11.72
CA SER A 33 -4.33 1.15 12.37
C SER A 33 -5.35 2.30 12.38
N THR A 34 -4.88 3.55 12.40
CA THR A 34 -5.72 4.76 12.45
C THR A 34 -6.05 5.34 11.06
N SER A 35 -5.20 5.09 10.07
CA SER A 35 -5.37 5.59 8.71
C SER A 35 -6.49 4.85 7.95
N LYS A 36 -7.30 5.63 7.23
CA LYS A 36 -8.42 5.12 6.42
C LYS A 36 -8.01 4.77 4.99
N THR A 37 -6.88 5.31 4.53
CA THR A 37 -6.34 5.14 3.17
C THR A 37 -4.82 5.00 3.20
N PRO A 38 -4.22 4.30 2.21
CA PRO A 38 -2.76 4.19 2.10
C PRO A 38 -2.09 5.55 1.88
N ASP A 39 -2.69 6.47 1.12
CA ASP A 39 -2.15 7.83 0.94
C ASP A 39 -2.05 8.62 2.24
N ALA A 40 -3.04 8.48 3.14
CA ALA A 40 -2.99 9.14 4.44
C ALA A 40 -1.86 8.57 5.31
N LEU A 41 -1.67 7.24 5.28
CA LEU A 41 -0.57 6.57 5.94
C LEU A 41 0.79 7.02 5.39
N PHE A 42 0.92 7.10 4.06
CA PHE A 42 2.11 7.61 3.40
C PHE A 42 2.42 9.04 3.80
N SER A 43 1.43 9.94 3.81
CA SER A 43 1.62 11.34 4.21
C SER A 43 2.16 11.46 5.65
N SER A 44 1.60 10.69 6.59
CA SER A 44 2.07 10.66 7.98
C SER A 44 3.52 10.16 8.10
N LEU A 45 3.90 9.15 7.31
CA LEU A 45 5.25 8.59 7.34
C LEU A 45 6.27 9.46 6.60
N ASN A 46 5.87 10.08 5.50
CA ASN A 46 6.67 11.05 4.75
C ASN A 46 7.01 12.28 5.63
N ALA A 47 6.06 12.72 6.46
CA ALA A 47 6.33 13.76 7.46
C ALA A 47 7.39 13.34 8.52
N SER A 48 7.56 12.04 8.76
CA SER A 48 8.60 11.49 9.64
C SER A 48 9.94 11.22 8.93
N GLY A 49 10.07 11.58 7.65
CA GLY A 49 11.31 11.44 6.88
C GLY A 49 11.36 10.24 5.94
N LEU A 50 10.22 9.61 5.64
CA LEU A 50 10.15 8.52 4.67
C LEU A 50 10.30 9.10 3.25
N PRO A 51 11.31 8.67 2.44
CA PRO A 51 11.50 9.22 1.11
C PRO A 51 10.36 8.80 0.16
N ASN A 52 9.90 9.75 -0.67
CA ASN A 52 8.90 9.50 -1.70
C ASN A 52 9.49 8.67 -2.86
N THR A 53 9.56 7.36 -2.64
CA THR A 53 10.08 6.36 -3.57
C THR A 53 8.99 5.34 -3.90
N PRO A 54 9.06 4.67 -5.07
CA PRO A 54 8.12 3.59 -5.41
C PRO A 54 8.10 2.46 -4.37
N ASP A 55 9.25 2.21 -3.75
CA ASP A 55 9.42 1.24 -2.68
C ASP A 55 8.65 1.61 -1.41
N ALA A 56 8.66 2.89 -1.04
CA ALA A 56 7.86 3.39 0.06
C ALA A 56 6.37 3.14 -0.17
N HIS A 57 5.87 3.48 -1.36
CA HIS A 57 4.47 3.29 -1.72
C HIS A 57 4.06 1.81 -1.67
N SER A 58 4.96 0.92 -2.12
CA SER A 58 4.75 -0.52 -2.05
C SER A 58 4.69 -1.02 -0.60
N PHE A 59 5.61 -0.55 0.25
CA PHE A 59 5.61 -0.84 1.68
C PHE A 59 4.31 -0.39 2.37
N ILE A 60 3.85 0.84 2.11
CA ILE A 60 2.59 1.36 2.65
C ILE A 60 1.40 0.47 2.24
N ASN A 61 1.34 0.06 0.98
CA ASN A 61 0.26 -0.80 0.49
C ASN A 61 0.27 -2.19 1.15
N GLU A 62 1.44 -2.83 1.26
CA GLU A 62 1.57 -4.11 1.96
C GLU A 62 1.25 -3.98 3.46
N LEU A 63 1.76 -2.95 4.12
CA LEU A 63 1.51 -2.69 5.53
C LEU A 63 0.02 -2.49 5.79
N PHE A 64 -0.63 -1.67 4.98
CA PHE A 64 -2.07 -1.43 5.07
C PHE A 64 -2.87 -2.72 4.86
N ALA A 65 -2.41 -3.63 3.99
CA ALA A 65 -3.04 -4.93 3.76
C ALA A 65 -2.79 -5.95 4.89
N ARG A 66 -1.60 -5.94 5.50
CA ARG A 66 -1.22 -6.86 6.58
C ARG A 66 -1.80 -6.49 7.94
N VAL A 67 -2.06 -5.20 8.20
CA VAL A 67 -2.66 -4.78 9.47
C VAL A 67 -4.08 -5.34 9.57
N PRO A 68 -4.40 -6.12 10.63
CA PRO A 68 -5.71 -6.75 10.79
C PRO A 68 -6.77 -5.68 11.07
N ARG A 69 -7.35 -5.13 10.01
CA ARG A 69 -8.48 -4.21 10.08
C ARG A 69 -9.75 -5.03 10.25
N LYS A 70 -10.72 -4.52 11.02
CA LYS A 70 -12.06 -5.10 11.19
C LYS A 70 -12.85 -5.04 9.89
N THR A 71 -12.43 -5.77 8.87
CA THR A 71 -13.21 -6.00 7.66
C THR A 71 -13.50 -7.48 7.60
N LYS A 72 -14.78 -7.80 7.76
CA LYS A 72 -15.43 -9.11 7.53
C LYS A 72 -14.62 -9.95 6.54
N HIS A 73 -14.29 -11.17 6.97
CA HIS A 73 -13.75 -12.25 6.15
C HIS A 73 -13.98 -12.08 4.64
N LYS A 74 -12.90 -11.89 3.88
CA LYS A 74 -12.80 -12.46 2.54
C LYS A 74 -11.34 -12.81 2.28
N HIS A 75 -11.10 -14.12 2.35
CA HIS A 75 -9.97 -14.78 1.73
C HIS A 75 -9.94 -14.44 0.23
N SER A 76 -8.73 -14.28 -0.31
CA SER A 76 -8.36 -14.00 -1.71
C SER A 76 -8.55 -12.57 -2.24
N ASP A 77 -7.50 -12.10 -2.91
CA ASP A 77 -7.55 -11.17 -4.06
C ASP A 77 -7.20 -9.68 -3.85
N SER A 78 -6.01 -9.41 -3.31
CA SER A 78 -5.44 -8.04 -3.33
C SER A 78 -4.71 -7.68 -4.64
N SER A 79 -4.72 -8.56 -5.65
CA SER A 79 -4.18 -8.24 -6.98
C SER A 79 -5.21 -7.56 -7.91
N ARG A 80 -6.50 -7.52 -7.57
CA ARG A 80 -7.54 -7.02 -8.50
C ARG A 80 -7.82 -5.53 -8.51
N LYS A 81 -7.46 -4.75 -7.47
CA LYS A 81 -7.98 -3.37 -7.38
C LYS A 81 -7.11 -2.26 -7.99
N GLN A 82 -5.86 -2.54 -8.36
CA GLN A 82 -5.04 -1.61 -9.16
C GLN A 82 -5.08 -1.93 -10.67
N ALA A 83 -5.30 -3.18 -11.07
CA ALA A 83 -5.41 -3.57 -12.48
C ALA A 83 -6.72 -3.09 -13.16
N GLU A 84 -7.79 -2.76 -12.41
CA GLU A 84 -9.05 -2.29 -13.01
C GLU A 84 -8.97 -0.87 -13.59
N LYS A 85 -8.08 0.00 -13.10
CA LYS A 85 -7.93 1.34 -13.69
C LYS A 85 -7.13 1.30 -15.01
N GLU A 86 -6.21 0.37 -15.16
CA GLU A 86 -5.40 0.24 -16.39
C GLU A 86 -6.08 -0.60 -17.47
N ALA A 87 -6.87 -1.62 -17.09
CA ALA A 87 -7.64 -2.42 -18.06
C ALA A 87 -8.76 -1.62 -18.76
N LYS A 88 -9.29 -0.57 -18.11
CA LYS A 88 -10.33 0.29 -18.70
C LYS A 88 -9.77 1.25 -19.75
N ALA A 89 -8.50 1.64 -19.63
CA ALA A 89 -7.81 2.49 -20.62
C ALA A 89 -7.42 1.71 -21.89
N LEU A 90 -7.09 0.42 -21.77
CA LEU A 90 -6.82 -0.44 -22.92
C LEU A 90 -8.10 -0.84 -23.68
N ARG A 91 -9.24 -0.94 -22.98
CA ARG A 91 -10.52 -1.26 -23.63
C ARG A 91 -11.05 -0.10 -24.47
N SER A 92 -10.89 1.16 -24.07
CA SER A 92 -11.38 2.29 -24.88
C SER A 92 -10.60 2.47 -26.19
N GLN A 93 -9.33 2.06 -26.26
CA GLN A 93 -8.57 2.09 -27.52
C GLN A 93 -8.98 0.98 -28.49
N LYS A 94 -9.45 -0.17 -28.00
CA LYS A 94 -9.80 -1.32 -28.87
C LYS A 94 -11.16 -1.17 -29.59
N TYR A 95 -12.05 -0.32 -29.10
CA TYR A 95 -13.36 -0.07 -29.74
C TYR A 95 -13.38 1.22 -30.59
N GLY A 96 -12.34 2.05 -30.56
CA GLY A 96 -12.24 3.23 -31.44
C GLY A 96 -11.90 2.88 -32.89
N PHE A 97 -11.25 1.74 -33.14
CA PHE A 97 -10.80 1.33 -34.48
C PHE A 97 -11.83 0.47 -35.24
N LEU A 98 -12.98 0.14 -34.65
CA LEU A 98 -13.97 -0.77 -35.25
C LEU A 98 -15.27 -0.04 -35.65
N LEU A 99 -15.31 1.28 -35.55
CA LEU A 99 -16.48 2.11 -35.89
C LEU A 99 -16.23 3.12 -37.02
N GLU A 100 -15.02 3.17 -37.58
CA GLU A 100 -14.70 3.93 -38.79
C GLU A 100 -14.33 2.95 -39.90
N ASP A 101 -15.33 2.46 -40.63
CA ASP A 101 -15.24 2.08 -42.04
C ASP A 101 -16.68 1.76 -42.50
N GLU A 102 -17.39 2.83 -42.87
CA GLU A 102 -18.49 2.82 -43.85
C GLU A 102 -17.89 2.77 -45.25
#